data_AF-A0A8T0A4J7-F1
#
_entry.id   AF-A0A8T0A4J7-F1
#
_cell.length_a   1.000
_cell.length_b   1.000
_cell.length_c   1.000
_cell.angle_alpha   90.00
_cell.angle_beta   90.00
_cell.angle_gamma   90.00
#
_symmetry.space_group_name_H-M   'P 1'
#
loop_
_entity.id
_entity.type
_entity.pdbx_description
1 polymer ?
#
loop_
_entity_poly.entity_id
_entity_poly.type
_entity_poly.pdbx_seq_one_letter_code
_entity_poly.pdbx_strand_id
1 'polypeptide(L)'
;MSQEFNDEEDTLRKRNVLQDSITDTTTQTTPAPKHKKVKRTCGAISSSATSASSDDEDPLNVIKEKRLNKLKRMLPQSSDKLGIYVDKLLSHLPERWRNWVVRGILSAVYLKLLLVMIGIFYFIVKRGVTCLMALVFLLQIKCFSEIINIGLAVYRLYDLPWFRALSWYFLLTSDYFFFGESLIDYWGLVLRKDRFLFALIVHHRLISFVLYCFGFIWFVLSLQKGFYLRQFSLFAWTHVTLLIIVSQSFLIIQNLFQGMIWFLFPVSMIICCDIMSYMFGFFFGKTPLIKLSPKKTWEGFIGGAISTILFGLVLSYFMMENPIFVCPVESYFQDNLNCTIPHSFQSREFQAPKPLNFVFKIFREKPIIRFKPFLFHSVVMALFASLIGPFGGFFASGFKRAFKIKDFGDIIPGHGGLMDRFDCQLLMGTFVNVYISSFIRSPNPHKIVQQILWLSNDEQLAVYNSLREQLIASGLI
;
A
#
# COMPACT_ATOMS: atom_id res chain seq x y z
N MET A 1 -36.99 21.89 -4.03
CA MET A 1 -35.51 21.84 -4.02
C MET A 1 -34.88 23.19 -3.67
N SER A 2 -35.28 24.31 -4.28
CA SER A 2 -34.74 25.65 -3.95
C SER A 2 -35.38 26.30 -2.70
N GLN A 3 -36.61 25.93 -2.33
CA GLN A 3 -37.28 26.45 -1.12
C GLN A 3 -36.84 25.71 0.16
N GLU A 4 -36.58 24.40 0.09
CA GLU A 4 -36.09 23.62 1.26
C GLU A 4 -34.65 23.97 1.66
N PHE A 5 -33.83 24.49 0.72
CA PHE A 5 -32.46 24.93 1.03
C PHE A 5 -32.46 26.25 1.82
N ASN A 6 -33.42 27.14 1.57
CA ASN A 6 -33.55 28.39 2.31
C ASN A 6 -34.08 28.16 3.74
N ASP A 7 -34.96 27.18 3.96
CA ASP A 7 -35.46 26.84 5.30
C ASP A 7 -34.38 26.18 6.20
N GLU A 8 -33.43 25.46 5.59
CA GLU A 8 -32.28 24.87 6.31
C GLU A 8 -31.22 25.92 6.65
N GLU A 9 -31.03 26.94 5.81
CA GLU A 9 -30.13 28.07 6.08
C GLU A 9 -30.68 29.01 7.18
N ASP A 10 -32.00 29.22 7.22
CA ASP A 10 -32.66 30.05 8.24
C ASP A 10 -32.71 29.38 9.63
N THR A 11 -32.74 28.03 9.67
CA THR A 11 -32.60 27.26 10.92
C THR A 11 -31.15 27.20 11.42
N LEU A 12 -30.15 27.26 10.53
CA LEU A 12 -28.73 27.42 10.88
C LEU A 12 -28.42 28.84 11.39
N ARG A 13 -29.04 29.88 10.81
CA ARG A 13 -28.89 31.27 11.25
C ARG A 13 -29.47 31.52 12.65
N LYS A 14 -30.63 30.92 12.96
CA LYS A 14 -31.25 31.00 14.29
C LYS A 14 -30.48 30.26 15.38
N ARG A 15 -29.68 29.23 15.04
CA ARG A 15 -28.78 28.57 16.01
C ARG A 15 -27.55 29.41 16.35
N ASN A 16 -26.99 30.17 15.40
CA ASN A 16 -25.82 30.99 15.67
C ASN A 16 -26.14 32.25 16.50
N VAL A 17 -27.33 32.85 16.33
CA VAL A 17 -27.76 34.01 17.15
C VAL A 17 -28.00 33.64 18.62
N LEU A 18 -28.42 32.41 18.91
CA LEU A 18 -28.59 31.91 20.28
C LEU A 18 -27.25 31.61 20.98
N GLN A 19 -26.17 31.45 20.22
CA GLN A 19 -24.84 31.15 20.76
C GLN A 19 -24.03 32.42 21.06
N ASP A 20 -24.28 33.52 20.34
CA ASP A 20 -23.67 34.82 20.60
C ASP A 20 -24.35 35.60 21.75
N SER A 21 -25.56 35.21 22.16
CA SER A 21 -26.31 35.87 23.25
C SER A 21 -25.88 35.44 24.67
N ILE A 22 -24.95 34.48 24.80
CA ILE A 22 -24.47 33.95 26.10
C ILE A 22 -23.08 34.50 26.47
N THR A 23 -22.49 35.36 25.63
CA THR A 23 -21.11 35.86 25.81
C THR A 23 -21.02 37.37 26.01
N ASP A 24 -21.97 37.98 26.71
CA ASP A 24 -21.87 39.38 27.13
C ASP A 24 -22.57 39.61 28.48
N THR A 25 -21.91 39.23 29.58
CA THR A 25 -22.16 39.84 30.89
C THR A 25 -20.99 39.56 31.83
N THR A 26 -19.98 40.43 31.83
CA THR A 26 -19.40 41.11 33.00
C THR A 26 -17.99 41.63 32.69
N THR A 27 -17.87 42.95 32.53
CA THR A 27 -16.61 43.68 32.71
C THR A 27 -16.78 44.81 33.73
N GLN A 28 -15.94 44.72 34.76
CA GLN A 28 -15.27 45.81 35.50
C GLN A 28 -16.04 46.66 36.53
N THR A 29 -15.57 46.58 37.79
CA THR A 29 -15.01 47.71 38.56
C THR A 29 -14.28 47.21 39.84
N THR A 30 -13.14 47.82 40.16
CA THR A 30 -12.16 47.58 41.26
C THR A 30 -12.64 48.16 42.63
N PRO A 31 -11.86 48.20 43.76
CA PRO A 31 -10.68 47.47 44.28
C PRO A 31 -10.84 46.91 45.74
N ALA A 32 -9.78 46.28 46.29
CA ALA A 32 -9.61 45.70 47.65
C ALA A 32 -9.88 46.65 48.85
N PRO A 33 -10.07 46.15 50.11
CA PRO A 33 -8.92 45.92 51.04
C PRO A 33 -9.05 44.84 52.18
N LYS A 34 -7.88 44.34 52.61
CA LYS A 34 -7.33 44.08 53.98
C LYS A 34 -8.12 43.41 55.15
N HIS A 35 -7.45 42.40 55.73
CA HIS A 35 -7.26 42.07 57.17
C HIS A 35 -8.45 41.66 58.09
N LYS A 36 -8.42 40.43 58.66
CA LYS A 36 -8.03 40.14 60.07
C LYS A 36 -8.20 38.65 60.47
N LYS A 37 -7.18 38.16 61.18
CA LYS A 37 -7.05 36.94 62.01
C LYS A 37 -8.21 36.73 63.01
N VAL A 38 -8.59 35.47 63.28
CA VAL A 38 -8.68 34.79 64.61
C VAL A 38 -8.67 33.26 64.35
N LYS A 39 -7.61 32.48 64.59
CA LYS A 39 -7.08 31.82 65.81
C LYS A 39 -7.91 30.64 66.40
N ARG A 40 -7.24 29.45 66.37
CA ARG A 40 -7.22 28.32 67.36
C ARG A 40 -8.50 27.43 67.43
N THR A 41 -8.46 26.11 67.59
CA THR A 41 -7.45 25.18 68.15
C THR A 41 -7.77 23.71 67.75
N CYS A 42 -6.76 22.84 67.85
CA CYS A 42 -6.74 21.41 67.52
C CYS A 42 -7.70 20.49 68.31
N GLY A 43 -8.07 19.38 67.67
CA GLY A 43 -8.48 18.12 68.31
C GLY A 43 -8.40 16.99 67.27
N ALA A 44 -7.43 16.09 67.43
CA ALA A 44 -7.25 14.91 66.59
C ALA A 44 -8.20 13.78 67.04
N ILE A 45 -8.69 12.96 66.10
CA ILE A 45 -8.76 11.47 66.12
C ILE A 45 -9.37 10.98 64.80
N SER A 46 -8.79 9.88 64.30
CA SER A 46 -9.00 9.13 63.07
C SER A 46 -10.40 8.55 62.84
N SER A 47 -10.84 8.45 61.57
CA SER A 47 -11.04 7.17 60.82
C SER A 47 -12.07 7.27 59.67
N SER A 48 -11.69 6.67 58.52
CA SER A 48 -12.50 6.03 57.47
C SER A 48 -13.62 6.78 56.71
N ALA A 49 -13.33 6.99 55.41
CA ALA A 49 -14.09 6.56 54.22
C ALA A 49 -15.57 6.99 54.01
N THR A 50 -15.82 7.77 52.95
CA THR A 50 -16.84 7.60 51.86
C THR A 50 -16.91 8.92 51.04
N SER A 51 -16.29 8.98 49.86
CA SER A 51 -16.88 8.81 48.52
C SER A 51 -18.10 9.71 48.21
N ALA A 52 -17.86 10.80 47.47
CA ALA A 52 -18.82 11.38 46.52
C ALA A 52 -18.11 12.49 45.69
N SER A 53 -17.37 12.11 44.64
CA SER A 53 -17.07 13.00 43.54
C SER A 53 -18.10 12.74 42.45
N SER A 54 -19.04 13.67 42.27
CA SER A 54 -20.01 13.65 41.20
C SER A 54 -19.31 13.96 39.87
N ASP A 55 -19.13 12.91 39.07
CA ASP A 55 -18.77 13.00 37.67
C ASP A 55 -19.96 13.55 36.88
N ASP A 56 -19.94 14.83 36.53
CA ASP A 56 -20.77 15.35 35.44
C ASP A 56 -20.14 14.92 34.11
N GLU A 57 -20.30 13.63 33.76
CA GLU A 57 -19.96 13.13 32.43
C GLU A 57 -20.99 13.64 31.41
N ASP A 58 -20.55 14.52 30.51
CA ASP A 58 -21.32 14.99 29.36
C ASP A 58 -21.95 13.78 28.61
N PRO A 59 -23.30 13.71 28.49
CA PRO A 59 -23.99 12.57 27.89
C PRO A 59 -23.57 12.27 26.45
N LEU A 60 -23.02 13.26 25.74
CA LEU A 60 -22.46 13.07 24.39
C LEU A 60 -21.18 12.21 24.42
N ASN A 61 -20.35 12.35 25.47
CA ASN A 61 -19.13 11.57 25.64
C ASN A 61 -19.41 10.12 26.02
N VAL A 62 -20.41 9.87 26.87
CA VAL A 62 -20.86 8.51 27.23
C VAL A 62 -21.36 7.74 26.01
N ILE A 63 -22.12 8.39 25.12
CA ILE A 63 -22.61 7.78 23.87
C ILE A 63 -21.46 7.52 22.90
N LYS A 64 -20.52 8.46 22.77
CA LYS A 64 -19.33 8.32 21.92
C LYS A 64 -18.42 7.20 22.41
N GLU A 65 -18.30 7.03 23.72
CA GLU A 65 -17.49 5.99 24.36
C GLU A 65 -18.14 4.62 24.28
N LYS A 66 -19.45 4.51 24.54
CA LYS A 66 -20.21 3.27 24.28
C LYS A 66 -20.13 2.89 22.81
N ARG A 67 -20.20 3.87 21.90
CA ARG A 67 -20.03 3.62 20.46
C ARG A 67 -18.62 3.16 20.15
N LEU A 68 -17.58 3.76 20.74
CA LEU A 68 -16.20 3.37 20.54
C LEU A 68 -15.89 1.96 21.08
N ASN A 69 -16.39 1.64 22.26
CA ASN A 69 -16.15 0.35 22.92
C ASN A 69 -16.85 -0.80 22.19
N LYS A 70 -18.07 -0.57 21.66
CA LYS A 70 -18.71 -1.54 20.76
C LYS A 70 -17.93 -1.70 19.44
N LEU A 71 -17.10 -0.74 19.02
CA LEU A 71 -16.40 -0.75 17.72
C LEU A 71 -15.13 -1.58 17.88
N LYS A 72 -14.41 -1.34 18.98
CA LYS A 72 -13.28 -2.16 19.43
C LYS A 72 -13.64 -3.64 19.61
N ARG A 73 -14.88 -3.95 20.02
CA ARG A 73 -15.36 -5.34 20.16
C ARG A 73 -15.72 -6.03 18.85
N MET A 74 -16.09 -5.28 17.82
CA MET A 74 -16.51 -5.82 16.51
C MET A 74 -15.33 -5.97 15.55
N LEU A 75 -14.30 -5.15 15.72
CA LEU A 75 -13.11 -5.21 14.90
C LEU A 75 -12.14 -6.26 15.45
N PRO A 76 -11.49 -7.03 14.57
CA PRO A 76 -10.36 -7.88 14.95
C PRO A 76 -9.31 -7.03 15.70
N GLN A 77 -8.97 -7.45 16.91
CA GLN A 77 -7.84 -6.93 17.67
C GLN A 77 -6.93 -8.09 18.02
N SER A 78 -5.64 -7.96 17.68
CA SER A 78 -4.61 -8.96 17.93
C SER A 78 -4.72 -9.49 19.36
N SER A 79 -5.12 -10.75 19.51
CA SER A 79 -5.36 -11.34 20.82
C SER A 79 -4.03 -11.71 21.47
N ASP A 80 -3.61 -10.93 22.47
CA ASP A 80 -2.43 -11.19 23.32
C ASP A 80 -2.62 -12.40 24.28
N LYS A 81 -3.53 -13.33 23.97
CA LYS A 81 -3.85 -14.52 24.80
C LYS A 81 -2.62 -15.39 25.09
N LEU A 82 -1.66 -15.43 24.18
CA LEU A 82 -0.42 -16.18 24.35
C LEU A 82 0.54 -15.49 25.34
N GLY A 83 0.51 -14.16 25.44
CA GLY A 83 1.33 -13.39 26.38
C GLY A 83 0.99 -13.70 27.84
N ILE A 84 -0.30 -13.86 28.15
CA ILE A 84 -0.80 -14.09 29.52
C ILE A 84 -0.25 -15.39 30.14
N TYR A 85 -0.14 -16.47 29.35
CA TYR A 85 0.40 -17.74 29.82
C TYR A 85 1.93 -17.70 30.04
N VAL A 86 2.63 -16.97 29.18
CA VAL A 86 4.09 -16.84 29.25
C VAL A 86 4.50 -15.83 30.35
N ASP A 87 3.72 -14.75 30.54
CA ASP A 87 3.94 -13.75 31.57
C ASP A 87 3.82 -14.32 32.99
N LYS A 88 2.97 -15.34 33.18
CA LYS A 88 2.83 -16.05 34.47
C LYS A 88 4.06 -16.90 34.82
N LEU A 89 4.82 -17.34 33.81
CA LEU A 89 6.03 -18.15 33.96
C LEU A 89 7.32 -17.31 34.10
N LEU A 90 7.29 -16.04 33.65
CA LEU A 90 8.46 -15.15 33.58
C LEU A 90 8.43 -13.96 34.57
N SER A 91 7.60 -14.04 35.61
CA SER A 91 7.40 -12.94 36.57
C SER A 91 8.63 -12.54 37.40
N HIS A 92 9.70 -13.36 37.41
CA HIS A 92 10.92 -13.12 38.17
C HIS A 92 12.03 -12.36 37.41
N LEU A 93 11.83 -12.04 36.13
CA LEU A 93 12.80 -11.32 35.29
C LEU A 93 12.41 -9.83 35.12
N PRO A 94 13.39 -8.90 35.08
CA PRO A 94 13.13 -7.49 34.80
C PRO A 94 12.44 -7.28 33.43
N GLU A 95 11.53 -6.30 33.33
CA GLU A 95 10.59 -6.14 32.20
C GLU A 95 11.24 -6.11 30.81
N ARG A 96 12.43 -5.52 30.69
CA ARG A 96 13.19 -5.49 29.43
C ARG A 96 13.62 -6.89 28.97
N TRP A 97 14.08 -7.73 29.89
CA TRP A 97 14.54 -9.08 29.59
C TRP A 97 13.38 -10.07 29.48
N ARG A 98 12.30 -9.87 30.25
CA ARG A 98 11.04 -10.62 30.08
C ARG A 98 10.52 -10.48 28.66
N ASN A 99 10.40 -9.25 28.14
CA ASN A 99 9.97 -9.02 26.76
C ASN A 99 10.92 -9.64 25.72
N TRP A 100 12.22 -9.69 26.00
CA TRP A 100 13.21 -10.26 25.09
C TRP A 100 13.18 -11.80 25.09
N VAL A 101 13.00 -12.44 26.25
CA VAL A 101 12.90 -13.90 26.40
C VAL A 101 11.55 -14.44 25.92
N VAL A 102 10.45 -13.74 26.22
CA VAL A 102 9.11 -14.03 25.62
C VAL A 102 9.22 -13.95 24.10
N ARG A 103 9.88 -12.90 23.57
CA ARG A 103 10.17 -12.79 22.13
C ARG A 103 11.12 -13.89 21.64
N GLY A 104 12.03 -14.41 22.45
CA GLY A 104 12.96 -15.49 22.10
C GLY A 104 12.30 -16.88 22.02
N ILE A 105 11.39 -17.20 22.94
CA ILE A 105 10.63 -18.47 22.89
C ILE A 105 9.59 -18.41 21.77
N LEU A 106 8.90 -17.27 21.62
CA LEU A 106 8.07 -17.04 20.43
C LEU A 106 8.93 -16.97 19.16
N SER A 107 10.18 -16.48 19.19
CA SER A 107 11.01 -16.39 17.99
C SER A 107 11.37 -17.76 17.45
N ALA A 108 11.50 -18.81 18.26
CA ALA A 108 11.73 -20.16 17.74
C ALA A 108 10.53 -20.66 16.90
N VAL A 109 9.29 -20.41 17.36
CA VAL A 109 8.06 -20.73 16.63
C VAL A 109 7.91 -19.83 15.39
N TYR A 110 8.13 -18.52 15.54
CA TYR A 110 8.10 -17.58 14.43
C TYR A 110 9.22 -17.82 13.42
N LEU A 111 10.39 -18.29 13.83
CA LEU A 111 11.50 -18.63 12.95
C LEU A 111 11.15 -19.87 12.12
N LYS A 112 10.51 -20.88 12.72
CA LYS A 112 9.96 -22.02 11.97
C LYS A 112 8.89 -21.57 10.97
N LEU A 113 7.94 -20.74 11.40
CA LEU A 113 6.91 -20.20 10.50
C LEU A 113 7.53 -19.33 9.39
N LEU A 114 8.54 -18.52 9.71
CA LEU A 114 9.27 -17.68 8.77
C LEU A 114 9.98 -18.54 7.72
N LEU A 115 10.68 -19.60 8.14
CA LEU A 115 11.36 -20.53 7.23
C LEU A 115 10.35 -21.23 6.32
N VAL A 116 9.17 -21.61 6.84
CA VAL A 116 8.09 -22.17 6.02
C VAL A 116 7.55 -21.14 5.02
N MET A 117 7.32 -19.90 5.44
CA MET A 117 6.86 -18.83 4.53
C MET A 117 7.89 -18.50 3.45
N ILE A 118 9.17 -18.42 3.80
CA ILE A 118 10.27 -18.21 2.85
C ILE A 118 10.37 -19.39 1.88
N GLY A 119 10.22 -20.63 2.37
CA GLY A 119 10.22 -21.83 1.54
C GLY A 119 9.07 -21.88 0.55
N ILE A 120 7.86 -21.54 0.99
CA ILE A 120 6.68 -21.43 0.11
C ILE A 120 6.89 -20.34 -0.93
N PHE A 121 7.39 -19.17 -0.53
CA PHE A 121 7.66 -18.07 -1.45
C PHE A 121 8.72 -18.44 -2.49
N TYR A 122 9.81 -19.10 -2.08
CA TYR A 122 10.82 -19.61 -2.99
C TYR A 122 10.24 -20.61 -4.00
N PHE A 123 9.35 -21.50 -3.55
CA PHE A 123 8.66 -22.43 -4.45
C PHE A 123 7.77 -21.70 -5.48
N ILE A 124 7.05 -20.66 -5.06
CA ILE A 124 6.21 -19.83 -5.95
C ILE A 124 7.10 -19.13 -6.99
N VAL A 125 8.20 -18.53 -6.57
CA VAL A 125 9.15 -17.85 -7.47
C VAL A 125 9.74 -18.83 -8.48
N LYS A 126 10.08 -20.06 -8.06
CA LYS A 126 10.63 -21.10 -8.96
C LYS A 126 9.61 -21.60 -9.99
N ARG A 127 8.31 -21.60 -9.67
CA ARG A 127 7.23 -21.94 -10.62
C ARG A 127 7.04 -20.88 -11.71
N GLY A 128 7.60 -19.68 -11.50
CA GLY A 128 7.64 -18.61 -12.48
C GLY A 128 6.57 -17.54 -12.29
N VAL A 129 6.45 -16.67 -13.28
CA VAL A 129 5.66 -15.45 -13.22
C VAL A 129 4.16 -15.69 -13.03
N THR A 130 3.60 -16.78 -13.57
CA THR A 130 2.17 -17.09 -13.49
C THR A 130 1.71 -17.34 -12.06
N CYS A 131 2.50 -18.08 -11.28
CA CYS A 131 2.22 -18.29 -9.86
C CYS A 131 2.39 -16.99 -9.05
N LEU A 132 3.34 -16.12 -9.40
CA LEU A 132 3.48 -14.81 -8.75
C LEU A 132 2.29 -13.89 -9.04
N MET A 133 1.78 -13.87 -10.28
CA MET A 133 0.57 -13.11 -10.63
C MET A 133 -0.64 -13.61 -9.84
N ALA A 134 -0.82 -14.93 -9.74
CA ALA A 134 -1.88 -15.52 -8.92
C ALA A 134 -1.74 -15.14 -7.43
N LEU A 135 -0.51 -15.12 -6.90
CA LEU A 135 -0.25 -14.67 -5.53
C LEU A 135 -0.66 -13.19 -5.34
N VAL A 136 -0.26 -12.29 -6.25
CA VAL A 136 -0.62 -10.87 -6.18
C VAL A 136 -2.15 -10.70 -6.22
N PHE A 137 -2.84 -11.44 -7.07
CA PHE A 137 -4.31 -11.42 -7.14
C PHE A 137 -4.98 -11.93 -5.86
N LEU A 138 -4.45 -13.00 -5.25
CA LEU A 138 -4.94 -13.50 -3.96
C LEU A 138 -4.73 -12.49 -2.83
N LEU A 139 -3.56 -11.84 -2.79
CA LEU A 139 -3.26 -10.78 -1.82
C LEU A 139 -4.20 -9.59 -2.00
N GLN A 140 -4.46 -9.19 -3.24
CA GLN A 140 -5.39 -8.12 -3.60
C GLN A 140 -6.80 -8.38 -3.06
N ILE A 141 -7.37 -9.57 -3.35
CA ILE A 141 -8.71 -9.97 -2.85
C ILE A 141 -8.76 -9.91 -1.32
N LYS A 142 -7.70 -10.37 -0.64
CA LYS A 142 -7.65 -10.38 0.83
C LYS A 142 -7.54 -8.98 1.41
N CYS A 143 -6.66 -8.12 0.90
CA CYS A 143 -6.56 -6.72 1.32
C CYS A 143 -7.88 -5.97 1.09
N PHE A 144 -8.54 -6.19 -0.05
CA PHE A 144 -9.86 -5.60 -0.33
C PHE A 144 -10.89 -6.03 0.70
N SER A 145 -10.97 -7.34 1.01
CA SER A 145 -11.89 -7.84 2.02
C SER A 145 -11.63 -7.23 3.40
N GLU A 146 -10.38 -7.04 3.81
CA GLU A 146 -10.05 -6.40 5.10
C GLU A 146 -10.57 -4.95 5.14
N ILE A 147 -10.28 -4.15 4.12
CA ILE A 147 -10.66 -2.72 4.10
C ILE A 147 -12.18 -2.55 4.01
N ILE A 148 -12.89 -3.36 3.21
CA ILE A 148 -14.36 -3.31 3.13
C ILE A 148 -15.00 -3.71 4.47
N ASN A 149 -14.48 -4.74 5.14
CA ASN A 149 -14.99 -5.16 6.44
C ASN A 149 -14.84 -4.08 7.51
N ILE A 150 -13.73 -3.32 7.50
CA ILE A 150 -13.56 -2.16 8.39
C ILE A 150 -14.58 -1.07 8.07
N GLY A 151 -14.75 -0.72 6.78
CA GLY A 151 -15.74 0.28 6.37
C GLY A 151 -17.14 -0.07 6.87
N LEU A 152 -17.55 -1.33 6.66
CA LEU A 152 -18.81 -1.87 7.18
C LEU A 152 -18.92 -1.77 8.71
N ALA A 153 -17.84 -2.10 9.43
CA ALA A 153 -17.81 -2.02 10.89
C ALA A 153 -17.92 -0.57 11.41
N VAL A 154 -17.27 0.38 10.74
CA VAL A 154 -17.25 1.81 11.08
C VAL A 154 -18.61 2.47 10.84
N TYR A 155 -19.23 2.22 9.69
CA TYR A 155 -20.55 2.78 9.36
C TYR A 155 -21.71 2.05 10.03
N ARG A 156 -21.38 1.06 10.86
CA ARG A 156 -22.16 0.38 11.89
C ARG A 156 -23.68 0.34 11.68
N LEU A 157 -24.19 -0.88 11.58
CA LEU A 157 -25.60 -1.26 11.51
C LEU A 157 -26.20 -1.01 10.13
N TYR A 158 -26.51 -2.08 9.40
CA TYR A 158 -27.85 -2.62 9.19
C TYR A 158 -27.69 -3.82 8.25
N ASP A 159 -28.57 -4.82 8.36
CA ASP A 159 -28.74 -5.88 7.36
C ASP A 159 -29.12 -5.23 6.00
N LEU A 160 -28.15 -4.63 5.32
CA LEU A 160 -28.23 -4.25 3.93
C LEU A 160 -27.74 -5.47 3.16
N PRO A 161 -28.62 -6.42 2.80
CA PRO A 161 -28.23 -7.72 2.26
C PRO A 161 -27.34 -7.58 1.02
N TRP A 162 -27.55 -6.50 0.26
CA TRP A 162 -26.90 -6.29 -1.02
C TRP A 162 -25.58 -5.54 -0.97
N PHE A 163 -25.23 -4.83 0.11
CA PHE A 163 -24.04 -3.96 0.08
C PHE A 163 -22.74 -4.75 -0.07
N ARG A 164 -22.63 -5.89 0.64
CA ARG A 164 -21.47 -6.77 0.51
C ARG A 164 -21.40 -7.34 -0.91
N ALA A 165 -22.51 -7.86 -1.43
CA ALA A 165 -22.59 -8.39 -2.79
C ALA A 165 -22.20 -7.34 -3.84
N LEU A 166 -22.67 -6.12 -3.69
CA LEU A 166 -22.37 -4.99 -4.57
C LEU A 166 -20.87 -4.62 -4.53
N SER A 167 -20.25 -4.63 -3.34
CA SER A 167 -18.80 -4.38 -3.20
C SER A 167 -17.97 -5.44 -3.93
N TRP A 168 -18.34 -6.72 -3.80
CA TRP A 168 -17.70 -7.83 -4.52
C TRP A 168 -17.96 -7.78 -6.02
N TYR A 169 -19.15 -7.33 -6.44
CA TYR A 169 -19.48 -7.13 -7.85
C TYR A 169 -18.59 -6.07 -8.49
N PHE A 170 -18.38 -4.92 -7.83
CA PHE A 170 -17.48 -3.89 -8.34
C PHE A 170 -16.01 -4.32 -8.35
N LEU A 171 -15.59 -5.16 -7.40
CA LEU A 171 -14.26 -5.79 -7.44
C LEU A 171 -14.11 -6.65 -8.70
N LEU A 172 -15.02 -7.59 -8.92
CA LEU A 172 -14.98 -8.48 -10.09
C LEU A 172 -15.03 -7.68 -11.41
N THR A 173 -15.85 -6.64 -11.47
CA THR A 173 -15.97 -5.78 -12.66
C THR A 173 -14.67 -5.01 -12.92
N SER A 174 -14.05 -4.47 -11.87
CA SER A 174 -12.80 -3.73 -11.97
C SER A 174 -11.64 -4.67 -12.33
N ASP A 175 -11.59 -5.86 -11.75
CA ASP A 175 -10.60 -6.90 -12.07
C ASP A 175 -10.72 -7.33 -13.54
N TYR A 176 -11.94 -7.56 -14.02
CA TYR A 176 -12.18 -7.87 -15.42
C TYR A 176 -11.66 -6.74 -16.33
N PHE A 177 -11.92 -5.47 -16.01
CA PHE A 177 -11.43 -4.34 -16.78
C PHE A 177 -9.89 -4.27 -16.81
N PHE A 178 -9.23 -4.21 -15.65
CA PHE A 178 -7.78 -4.02 -15.58
C PHE A 178 -6.99 -5.26 -16.04
N PHE A 179 -7.35 -6.46 -15.57
CA PHE A 179 -6.63 -7.68 -15.94
C PHE A 179 -6.96 -8.15 -17.34
N GLY A 180 -8.18 -7.87 -17.84
CA GLY A 180 -8.56 -8.20 -19.20
C GLY A 180 -7.64 -7.55 -20.24
N GLU A 181 -7.36 -6.23 -20.16
CA GLU A 181 -6.43 -5.58 -21.09
C GLU A 181 -5.02 -6.21 -21.04
N SER A 182 -4.53 -6.52 -19.84
CA SER A 182 -3.23 -7.18 -19.68
C SER A 182 -3.20 -8.58 -20.29
N LEU A 183 -4.24 -9.39 -20.05
CA LEU A 183 -4.32 -10.75 -20.57
C LEU A 183 -4.40 -10.76 -22.10
N ILE A 184 -5.09 -9.79 -22.70
CA ILE A 184 -5.19 -9.67 -24.16
C ILE A 184 -3.81 -9.43 -24.77
N ASP A 185 -3.04 -8.51 -24.19
CA ASP A 185 -1.72 -8.13 -24.69
C ASP A 185 -0.70 -9.28 -24.66
N TYR A 186 -0.72 -10.13 -23.62
CA TYR A 186 0.28 -11.18 -23.44
C TYR A 186 -0.20 -12.58 -23.86
N TRP A 187 -1.51 -12.87 -23.78
CA TRP A 187 -2.08 -14.21 -24.02
C TRP A 187 -3.05 -14.26 -25.20
N GLY A 188 -3.17 -13.18 -25.99
CA GLY A 188 -4.12 -13.08 -27.10
C GLY A 188 -4.01 -14.19 -28.16
N LEU A 189 -2.84 -14.82 -28.33
CA LEU A 189 -2.66 -15.97 -29.24
C LEU A 189 -3.29 -17.26 -28.71
N VAL A 190 -3.12 -17.55 -27.41
CA VAL A 190 -3.66 -18.76 -26.77
C VAL A 190 -5.19 -18.65 -26.63
N LEU A 191 -5.67 -17.47 -26.28
CA LEU A 191 -7.09 -17.20 -26.03
C LEU A 191 -7.94 -17.18 -27.31
N ARG A 192 -7.33 -17.09 -28.50
CA ARG A 192 -8.01 -17.12 -29.81
C ARG A 192 -8.50 -18.50 -30.23
N LYS A 193 -8.05 -19.56 -29.55
CA LYS A 193 -8.41 -20.95 -29.88
C LYS A 193 -9.88 -21.28 -29.56
N ASP A 194 -10.49 -20.52 -28.65
CA ASP A 194 -11.89 -20.68 -28.25
C ASP A 194 -12.74 -19.48 -28.71
N ARG A 195 -13.87 -19.76 -29.37
CA ARG A 195 -14.74 -18.70 -29.94
C ARG A 195 -15.43 -17.85 -28.86
N PHE A 196 -15.76 -18.44 -27.72
CA PHE A 196 -16.43 -17.75 -26.61
C PHE A 196 -15.47 -16.81 -25.90
N LEU A 197 -14.26 -17.28 -25.59
CA LEU A 197 -13.22 -16.44 -24.98
C LEU A 197 -12.81 -15.29 -25.91
N PHE A 198 -12.75 -15.55 -27.22
CA PHE A 198 -12.46 -14.52 -28.21
C PHE A 198 -13.50 -13.40 -28.21
N ALA A 199 -14.80 -13.72 -28.14
CA ALA A 199 -15.85 -12.70 -28.08
C ALA A 199 -15.75 -11.82 -26.82
N LEU A 200 -15.43 -12.41 -25.66
CA LEU A 200 -15.21 -11.68 -24.42
C LEU A 200 -13.99 -10.75 -24.48
N ILE A 201 -12.98 -11.11 -25.26
CA ILE A 201 -11.74 -10.33 -25.44
C ILE A 201 -11.97 -9.15 -26.38
N VAL A 202 -12.56 -9.41 -27.55
CA VAL A 202 -12.78 -8.37 -28.57
C VAL A 202 -13.67 -7.24 -28.04
N HIS A 203 -14.71 -7.59 -27.29
CA HIS A 203 -15.65 -6.64 -26.72
C HIS A 203 -15.36 -6.28 -25.26
N HIS A 204 -14.17 -6.58 -24.76
CA HIS A 204 -13.78 -6.42 -23.35
C HIS A 204 -14.13 -5.04 -22.76
N ARG A 205 -13.79 -3.96 -23.46
CA ARG A 205 -14.05 -2.58 -23.00
C ARG A 205 -15.54 -2.27 -22.89
N LEU A 206 -16.31 -2.71 -23.89
CA LEU A 206 -17.76 -2.53 -23.91
C LEU A 206 -18.43 -3.36 -22.80
N ILE A 207 -18.04 -4.63 -22.64
CA ILE A 207 -18.56 -5.51 -21.60
C ILE A 207 -18.25 -4.93 -20.22
N SER A 208 -17.03 -4.45 -19.99
CA SER A 208 -16.64 -3.80 -18.72
C SER A 208 -17.51 -2.57 -18.42
N PHE A 209 -17.79 -1.74 -19.43
CA PHE A 209 -18.67 -0.58 -19.27
C PHE A 209 -20.11 -0.98 -18.92
N VAL A 210 -20.66 -1.97 -19.62
CA VAL A 210 -22.02 -2.48 -19.34
C VAL A 210 -22.13 -3.09 -17.94
N LEU A 211 -21.13 -3.87 -17.52
CA LEU A 211 -21.06 -4.41 -16.15
C LEU A 211 -21.02 -3.27 -15.11
N TYR A 212 -20.21 -2.23 -15.33
CA TYR A 212 -20.18 -1.09 -14.42
C TYR A 212 -21.53 -0.38 -14.34
N CYS A 213 -22.19 -0.13 -15.49
CA CYS A 213 -23.52 0.46 -15.53
C CYS A 213 -24.56 -0.39 -14.78
N PHE A 214 -24.51 -1.71 -14.91
CA PHE A 214 -25.39 -2.61 -14.17
C PHE A 214 -25.17 -2.51 -12.66
N GLY A 215 -23.92 -2.50 -12.21
CA GLY A 215 -23.58 -2.28 -10.79
C GLY A 215 -24.05 -0.92 -10.27
N PHE A 216 -23.93 0.13 -11.09
CA PHE A 216 -24.41 1.46 -10.74
C PHE A 216 -25.95 1.52 -10.62
N ILE A 217 -26.68 0.93 -11.57
CA ILE A 217 -28.14 0.81 -11.49
C ILE A 217 -28.54 0.01 -10.24
N TRP A 218 -27.85 -1.11 -9.97
CA TRP A 218 -28.08 -1.91 -8.76
C TRP A 218 -27.86 -1.10 -7.49
N PHE A 219 -26.80 -0.29 -7.42
CA PHE A 219 -26.59 0.62 -6.29
C PHE A 219 -27.76 1.57 -6.10
N VAL A 220 -28.21 2.24 -7.17
CA VAL A 220 -29.33 3.19 -7.13
C VAL A 220 -30.63 2.52 -6.67
N LEU A 221 -30.92 1.31 -7.18
CA LEU A 221 -32.09 0.53 -6.77
C LEU A 221 -32.01 0.03 -5.32
N SER A 222 -30.80 -0.09 -4.76
CA SER A 222 -30.58 -0.49 -3.37
C SER A 222 -30.74 0.66 -2.34
N LEU A 223 -30.99 1.89 -2.80
CA LEU A 223 -31.08 3.06 -1.93
C LEU A 223 -32.31 3.00 -1.02
N GLN A 224 -32.09 3.17 0.28
CA GLN A 224 -33.15 3.16 1.29
C GLN A 224 -33.31 4.53 1.94
N LYS A 225 -34.56 5.02 2.04
CA LYS A 225 -34.89 6.27 2.73
C LYS A 225 -34.32 6.28 4.15
N GLY A 226 -33.66 7.36 4.54
CA GLY A 226 -33.07 7.54 5.87
C GLY A 226 -31.60 7.14 6.01
N PHE A 227 -31.01 6.44 5.02
CA PHE A 227 -29.61 5.98 5.07
C PHE A 227 -28.72 6.49 3.94
N TYR A 228 -29.19 7.45 3.14
CA TYR A 228 -28.48 7.94 1.95
C TYR A 228 -27.01 8.32 2.20
N LEU A 229 -26.73 9.18 3.17
CA LEU A 229 -25.36 9.63 3.46
C LEU A 229 -24.43 8.46 3.76
N ARG A 230 -24.93 7.42 4.46
CA ARG A 230 -24.14 6.22 4.79
C ARG A 230 -23.93 5.34 3.57
N GLN A 231 -24.96 5.13 2.74
CA GLN A 231 -24.86 4.34 1.51
C GLN A 231 -23.90 5.00 0.51
N PHE A 232 -23.97 6.32 0.33
CA PHE A 232 -23.03 7.07 -0.51
C PHE A 232 -21.61 7.07 0.06
N SER A 233 -21.45 7.20 1.39
CA SER A 233 -20.12 7.11 2.03
C SER A 233 -19.49 5.73 1.83
N LEU A 234 -20.29 4.67 1.94
CA LEU A 234 -19.87 3.29 1.72
C LEU A 234 -19.58 2.99 0.25
N PHE A 235 -20.37 3.56 -0.68
CA PHE A 235 -20.09 3.50 -2.12
C PHE A 235 -18.80 4.24 -2.49
N ALA A 236 -18.57 5.42 -1.91
CA ALA A 236 -17.30 6.13 -2.07
C ALA A 236 -16.14 5.31 -1.49
N TRP A 237 -16.34 4.69 -0.32
CA TRP A 237 -15.35 3.80 0.31
C TRP A 237 -14.97 2.63 -0.60
N THR A 238 -15.94 1.95 -1.22
CA THR A 238 -15.65 0.84 -2.14
C THR A 238 -14.85 1.34 -3.34
N HIS A 239 -15.23 2.45 -3.96
CA HIS A 239 -14.55 2.98 -5.14
C HIS A 239 -13.13 3.47 -4.84
N VAL A 240 -12.92 4.15 -3.71
CA VAL A 240 -11.58 4.54 -3.27
C VAL A 240 -10.73 3.31 -2.95
N THR A 241 -11.31 2.29 -2.32
CA THR A 241 -10.60 1.03 -2.04
C THR A 241 -10.21 0.31 -3.32
N LEU A 242 -11.11 0.25 -4.31
CA LEU A 242 -10.82 -0.33 -5.63
C LEU A 242 -9.71 0.45 -6.33
N LEU A 243 -9.80 1.79 -6.32
CA LEU A 243 -8.77 2.65 -6.89
C LEU A 243 -7.41 2.39 -6.24
N ILE A 244 -7.34 2.25 -4.91
CA ILE A 244 -6.07 2.06 -4.21
C ILE A 244 -5.55 0.61 -4.30
N ILE A 245 -6.39 -0.41 -4.35
CA ILE A 245 -5.93 -1.81 -4.30
C ILE A 245 -5.83 -2.42 -5.70
N VAL A 246 -6.88 -2.29 -6.51
CA VAL A 246 -6.95 -2.92 -7.83
C VAL A 246 -5.95 -2.26 -8.78
N SER A 247 -5.91 -0.92 -8.84
CA SER A 247 -4.94 -0.23 -9.71
C SER A 247 -3.49 -0.60 -9.38
N GLN A 248 -3.17 -0.74 -8.10
CA GLN A 248 -1.81 -1.07 -7.65
C GLN A 248 -1.46 -2.51 -7.98
N SER A 249 -2.38 -3.45 -7.76
CA SER A 249 -2.18 -4.85 -8.15
C SER A 249 -1.97 -5.00 -9.66
N PHE A 250 -2.72 -4.24 -10.47
CA PHE A 250 -2.55 -4.17 -11.92
C PHE A 250 -1.16 -3.66 -12.31
N LEU A 251 -0.71 -2.55 -11.71
CA LEU A 251 0.62 -1.99 -11.99
C LEU A 251 1.76 -2.93 -11.56
N ILE A 252 1.60 -3.63 -10.43
CA ILE A 252 2.55 -4.66 -9.98
C ILE A 252 2.61 -5.82 -10.96
N ILE A 253 1.46 -6.26 -11.49
CA ILE A 253 1.39 -7.32 -12.50
C ILE A 253 2.01 -6.86 -13.83
N GLN A 254 1.82 -5.60 -14.22
CA GLN A 254 2.50 -5.00 -15.36
C GLN A 254 4.04 -5.02 -15.19
N ASN A 255 4.53 -4.76 -13.97
CA ASN A 255 5.96 -4.87 -13.68
C ASN A 255 6.46 -6.31 -13.77
N LEU A 256 5.67 -7.28 -13.29
CA LEU A 256 5.99 -8.72 -13.39
C LEU A 256 6.16 -9.17 -14.85
N PHE A 257 5.36 -8.64 -15.78
CA PHE A 257 5.48 -8.98 -17.20
C PHE A 257 6.83 -8.57 -17.82
N GLN A 258 7.46 -7.51 -17.31
CA GLN A 258 8.78 -7.05 -17.76
C GLN A 258 9.94 -7.87 -17.18
N GLY A 259 9.66 -8.76 -16.22
CA GLY A 259 10.63 -9.64 -15.57
C GLY A 259 10.40 -9.71 -14.06
N MET A 260 10.66 -10.87 -13.45
CA MET A 260 10.43 -11.07 -12.02
C MET A 260 11.30 -10.16 -11.14
N ILE A 261 12.45 -9.72 -11.63
CA ILE A 261 13.34 -8.79 -10.94
C ILE A 261 12.65 -7.47 -10.60
N TRP A 262 11.78 -6.97 -11.49
CA TRP A 262 11.04 -5.72 -11.29
C TRP A 262 9.95 -5.80 -10.22
N PHE A 263 9.66 -7.00 -9.72
CA PHE A 263 8.78 -7.20 -8.56
C PHE A 263 9.59 -7.56 -7.31
N LEU A 264 10.44 -8.58 -7.40
CA LEU A 264 11.15 -9.13 -6.25
C LEU A 264 12.17 -8.16 -5.66
N PHE A 265 12.90 -7.42 -6.51
CA PHE A 265 13.91 -6.47 -6.04
C PHE A 265 13.28 -5.31 -5.25
N PRO A 266 12.30 -4.55 -5.79
CA PRO A 266 11.60 -3.50 -5.06
C PRO A 266 10.98 -3.95 -3.73
N VAL A 267 10.30 -5.10 -3.73
CA VAL A 267 9.69 -5.67 -2.53
C VAL A 267 10.74 -5.93 -1.45
N SER A 268 11.89 -6.50 -1.85
CA SER A 268 13.01 -6.77 -0.96
C SER A 268 13.63 -5.50 -0.39
N MET A 269 13.67 -4.40 -1.15
CA MET A 269 14.18 -3.12 -0.65
C MET A 269 13.33 -2.55 0.47
N ILE A 270 12.00 -2.58 0.33
CA ILE A 270 11.08 -2.12 1.39
C ILE A 270 11.23 -2.99 2.65
N ILE A 271 11.28 -4.31 2.49
CA ILE A 271 11.46 -5.24 3.62
C ILE A 271 12.80 -4.98 4.33
N CYS A 272 13.88 -4.80 3.57
CA CYS A 272 15.19 -4.48 4.13
C CYS A 272 15.16 -3.14 4.88
N CYS A 273 14.53 -2.12 4.30
CA CYS A 273 14.40 -0.81 4.92
C CYS A 273 13.66 -0.89 6.26
N ASP A 274 12.51 -1.58 6.32
CA ASP A 274 11.74 -1.71 7.55
C ASP A 274 12.52 -2.45 8.66
N ILE A 275 13.23 -3.53 8.30
CA ILE A 275 14.05 -4.30 9.25
C ILE A 275 15.22 -3.45 9.76
N MET A 276 15.97 -2.82 8.86
CA MET A 276 17.15 -2.04 9.21
C MET A 276 16.78 -0.78 9.98
N SER A 277 15.70 -0.09 9.58
CA SER A 277 15.20 1.06 10.34
C SER A 277 14.76 0.69 11.75
N TYR A 278 14.17 -0.50 11.94
CA TYR A 278 13.87 -1.01 13.26
C TYR A 278 15.14 -1.31 14.06
N MET A 279 16.14 -1.97 13.46
CA MET A 279 17.41 -2.30 14.12
C MET A 279 18.17 -1.04 14.56
N PHE A 280 18.41 -0.10 13.65
CA PHE A 280 19.09 1.16 13.99
C PHE A 280 18.27 2.03 14.94
N GLY A 281 16.94 2.03 14.79
CA GLY A 281 16.05 2.73 15.71
C GLY A 281 16.08 2.13 17.13
N PHE A 282 16.23 0.82 17.28
CA PHE A 282 16.32 0.17 18.58
C PHE A 282 17.65 0.47 19.30
N PHE A 283 18.78 0.45 18.58
CA PHE A 283 20.10 0.66 19.19
C PHE A 283 20.47 2.13 19.37
N PHE A 284 20.13 2.99 18.41
CA PHE A 284 20.59 4.38 18.35
C PHE A 284 19.46 5.41 18.38
N GLY A 285 18.20 4.98 18.38
CA GLY A 285 17.05 5.87 18.30
C GLY A 285 16.86 6.73 19.55
N LYS A 286 16.90 8.06 19.36
CA LYS A 286 16.64 9.04 20.42
C LYS A 286 15.60 10.07 19.99
N THR A 287 15.56 10.42 18.71
CA THR A 287 14.70 11.48 18.20
C THR A 287 13.52 10.93 17.38
N PRO A 288 12.26 11.16 17.79
CA PRO A 288 11.10 10.67 17.06
C PRO A 288 10.94 11.41 15.72
N LEU A 289 10.59 10.67 14.66
CA LEU A 289 10.47 11.19 13.29
C LEU A 289 9.16 11.97 13.12
N ILE A 290 8.02 11.41 13.54
CA ILE A 290 6.68 12.01 13.39
C ILE A 290 5.84 11.71 14.65
N LYS A 291 5.05 12.71 15.11
CA LYS A 291 4.17 12.58 16.30
C LYS A 291 3.13 11.46 16.19
N LEU A 292 2.64 11.19 14.97
CA LEU A 292 1.70 10.13 14.66
C LEU A 292 2.25 8.72 14.95
N SER A 293 3.58 8.55 14.89
CA SER A 293 4.28 7.27 15.10
C SER A 293 5.51 7.45 15.99
N PRO A 294 5.32 7.56 17.33
CA PRO A 294 6.39 7.91 18.26
C PRO A 294 7.53 6.87 18.35
N LYS A 295 7.30 5.65 17.85
CA LYS A 295 8.31 4.57 17.82
C LYS A 295 9.28 4.65 16.65
N LYS A 296 8.99 5.45 15.62
CA LYS A 296 9.89 5.61 14.46
C LYS A 296 10.82 6.80 14.71
N THR A 297 12.12 6.59 14.56
CA THR A 297 13.16 7.58 14.88
C THR A 297 13.91 8.05 13.64
N TRP A 298 14.49 9.26 13.69
CA TRP A 298 15.33 9.78 12.60
C TRP A 298 16.59 8.94 12.39
N GLU A 299 17.22 8.47 13.47
CA GLU A 299 18.44 7.65 13.39
C GLU A 299 18.13 6.30 12.72
N GLY A 300 16.96 5.72 13.01
CA GLY A 300 16.49 4.51 12.33
C GLY A 300 16.20 4.74 10.85
N PHE A 301 15.59 5.87 10.50
CA PHE A 301 15.31 6.21 9.11
C PHE A 301 16.59 6.35 8.28
N ILE A 302 17.59 7.07 8.78
CA ILE A 302 18.88 7.26 8.09
C ILE A 302 19.65 5.94 8.00
N GLY A 303 19.71 5.17 9.10
CA GLY A 303 20.37 3.85 9.10
C GLY A 303 19.73 2.87 8.12
N GLY A 304 18.39 2.85 8.06
CA GLY A 304 17.65 2.05 7.09
C GLY A 304 17.95 2.45 5.64
N ALA A 305 18.05 3.74 5.35
CA ALA A 305 18.39 4.22 4.01
C ALA A 305 19.78 3.75 3.54
N ILE A 306 20.81 3.94 4.38
CA ILE A 306 22.19 3.54 4.05
C ILE A 306 22.26 2.01 3.86
N SER A 307 21.65 1.24 4.76
CA SER A 307 21.65 -0.22 4.65
C SER A 307 20.87 -0.74 3.45
N THR A 308 19.76 -0.09 3.08
CA THR A 308 18.95 -0.49 1.91
C THR A 308 19.71 -0.27 0.60
N ILE A 309 20.47 0.83 0.48
CA ILE A 309 21.32 1.07 -0.69
C ILE A 309 22.41 0.01 -0.81
N LEU A 310 23.11 -0.27 0.29
CA LEU A 310 24.16 -1.30 0.32
C LEU A 310 23.61 -2.69 -0.01
N PHE A 311 22.48 -3.05 0.60
CA PHE A 311 21.79 -4.31 0.34
C PHE A 311 21.29 -4.41 -1.11
N GLY A 312 20.75 -3.31 -1.66
CA GLY A 312 20.31 -3.22 -3.04
C GLY A 312 21.43 -3.46 -4.05
N LEU A 313 22.62 -2.91 -3.81
CA LEU A 313 23.79 -3.18 -4.66
C LEU A 313 24.15 -4.67 -4.66
N VAL A 314 24.26 -5.28 -3.48
CA VAL A 314 24.58 -6.71 -3.33
C VAL A 314 23.52 -7.61 -3.97
N LEU A 315 22.24 -7.36 -3.67
CA LEU A 315 21.14 -8.15 -4.19
C LEU A 315 21.01 -8.02 -5.72
N SER A 316 21.20 -6.81 -6.26
CA SER A 316 21.15 -6.59 -7.70
C SER A 316 22.24 -7.40 -8.43
N TYR A 317 23.46 -7.47 -7.87
CA TYR A 317 24.53 -8.27 -8.45
C TYR A 317 24.15 -9.75 -8.58
N PHE A 318 23.59 -10.33 -7.52
CA PHE A 318 23.15 -11.73 -7.50
C PHE A 318 21.98 -12.02 -8.44
N MET A 319 20.98 -11.13 -8.50
CA MET A 319 19.78 -11.36 -9.33
C MET A 319 20.06 -11.21 -10.83
N MET A 320 21.01 -10.34 -11.23
CA MET A 320 21.36 -10.13 -12.63
C MET A 320 22.05 -11.32 -13.29
N GLU A 321 22.69 -12.21 -12.52
CA GLU A 321 23.39 -13.38 -13.06
C GLU A 321 22.42 -14.49 -13.49
N ASN A 322 21.21 -14.52 -12.91
CA ASN A 322 20.25 -15.58 -13.16
C ASN A 322 19.21 -15.15 -14.21
N PRO A 323 19.14 -15.81 -15.38
CA PRO A 323 18.22 -15.43 -16.46
C PRO A 323 16.76 -15.53 -16.03
N ILE A 324 16.42 -16.46 -15.13
CA ILE A 324 15.07 -16.65 -14.59
C ILE A 324 14.48 -15.33 -14.06
N PHE A 325 15.26 -14.47 -13.40
CA PHE A 325 14.72 -13.22 -12.84
C PHE A 325 14.60 -12.09 -13.88
N VAL A 326 15.42 -12.13 -14.91
CA VAL A 326 15.65 -11.00 -15.83
C VAL A 326 14.79 -11.10 -17.09
N CYS A 327 14.39 -12.31 -17.47
CA CYS A 327 13.68 -12.54 -18.73
C CYS A 327 12.23 -12.04 -18.66
N PRO A 328 11.78 -11.23 -19.64
CA PRO A 328 10.38 -10.82 -19.74
C PRO A 328 9.48 -12.00 -20.09
N VAL A 329 8.17 -11.87 -19.85
CA VAL A 329 7.21 -12.97 -20.03
C VAL A 329 6.97 -13.30 -21.51
N GLU A 330 7.09 -12.31 -22.39
CA GLU A 330 6.87 -12.47 -23.83
C GLU A 330 7.79 -13.53 -24.48
N SER A 331 9.01 -13.69 -23.98
CA SER A 331 9.99 -14.62 -24.54
C SER A 331 9.83 -16.08 -24.06
N TYR A 332 9.05 -16.33 -23.00
CA TYR A 332 8.84 -17.69 -22.48
C TYR A 332 7.98 -18.56 -23.41
N PHE A 333 7.12 -17.95 -24.21
CA PHE A 333 6.20 -18.68 -25.09
C PHE A 333 6.79 -19.00 -26.46
N GLN A 334 7.86 -18.30 -26.84
CA GLN A 334 8.40 -18.38 -28.19
C GLN A 334 9.55 -19.39 -28.30
N ASP A 335 10.36 -19.58 -27.25
CA ASP A 335 11.42 -20.60 -27.20
C ASP A 335 11.68 -21.12 -25.78
N ASN A 336 11.66 -22.45 -25.60
CA ASN A 336 11.89 -23.15 -24.34
C ASN A 336 13.27 -22.83 -23.70
N LEU A 337 13.33 -21.82 -22.83
CA LEU A 337 14.39 -21.48 -21.86
C LEU A 337 15.52 -20.54 -22.32
N ASN A 338 15.59 -20.13 -23.59
CA ASN A 338 16.63 -19.20 -24.08
C ASN A 338 16.03 -17.82 -24.44
N CYS A 339 15.85 -16.97 -23.44
CA CYS A 339 15.44 -15.59 -23.68
C CYS A 339 16.65 -14.67 -23.91
N THR A 340 16.51 -13.74 -24.86
CA THR A 340 17.46 -12.64 -25.05
C THR A 340 17.43 -11.70 -23.85
N ILE A 341 18.55 -11.62 -23.12
CA ILE A 341 18.68 -10.74 -21.95
C ILE A 341 18.49 -9.28 -22.39
N PRO A 342 17.58 -8.51 -21.76
CA PRO A 342 17.36 -7.11 -22.12
C PRO A 342 18.63 -6.28 -21.94
N HIS A 343 18.79 -5.25 -22.78
CA HIS A 343 19.98 -4.41 -22.80
C HIS A 343 20.30 -3.73 -21.45
N SER A 344 19.31 -3.51 -20.58
CA SER A 344 19.48 -2.94 -19.24
C SER A 344 20.35 -3.81 -18.31
N PHE A 345 20.47 -5.10 -18.61
CA PHE A 345 21.20 -6.08 -17.79
C PHE A 345 22.54 -6.51 -18.42
N GLN A 346 22.80 -6.10 -19.65
CA GLN A 346 24.06 -6.34 -20.35
C GLN A 346 25.11 -5.30 -19.93
N SER A 347 26.38 -5.72 -19.86
CA SER A 347 27.47 -4.79 -19.59
C SER A 347 27.65 -3.84 -20.76
N ARG A 348 27.60 -2.53 -20.51
CA ARG A 348 27.84 -1.51 -21.54
C ARG A 348 29.06 -0.68 -21.16
N GLU A 349 29.76 -0.26 -22.20
CA GLU A 349 30.89 0.67 -22.08
C GLU A 349 30.34 2.09 -22.14
N PHE A 350 30.51 2.82 -21.03
CA PHE A 350 30.14 4.23 -20.96
C PHE A 350 31.40 5.10 -20.89
N GLN A 351 31.38 6.19 -21.64
CA GLN A 351 32.40 7.23 -21.49
C GLN A 351 32.20 7.92 -20.15
N ALA A 352 33.26 7.98 -19.34
CA ALA A 352 33.17 8.60 -18.03
C ALA A 352 32.75 10.08 -18.14
N PRO A 353 31.85 10.57 -17.26
CA PRO A 353 31.43 11.96 -17.27
C PRO A 353 32.64 12.88 -17.01
N LYS A 354 32.61 14.10 -17.59
CA LYS A 354 33.72 15.07 -17.58
C LYS A 354 34.47 15.23 -16.23
N PRO A 355 33.84 15.29 -15.05
CA PRO A 355 34.58 15.38 -13.78
C PRO A 355 35.40 14.12 -13.45
N LEU A 356 34.93 12.93 -13.84
CA LEU A 356 35.62 11.66 -13.63
C LEU A 356 36.78 11.46 -14.62
N ASN A 357 36.75 12.09 -15.80
CA ASN A 357 37.85 12.03 -16.77
C ASN A 357 39.17 12.57 -16.20
N PHE A 358 39.12 13.54 -15.28
CA PHE A 358 40.31 14.04 -14.59
C PHE A 358 40.97 12.95 -13.73
N VAL A 359 40.17 12.13 -13.05
CA VAL A 359 40.64 11.00 -12.23
C VAL A 359 41.23 9.91 -13.11
N PHE A 360 40.57 9.52 -14.21
CA PHE A 360 41.12 8.54 -15.16
C PHE A 360 42.44 9.01 -15.81
N LYS A 361 42.57 10.31 -16.07
CA LYS A 361 43.82 10.91 -16.55
C LYS A 361 44.94 10.84 -15.51
N ILE A 362 44.61 10.95 -14.22
CA ILE A 362 45.55 10.76 -13.09
C ILE A 362 46.03 9.29 -13.00
N PHE A 363 45.16 8.33 -13.30
CA PHE A 363 45.47 6.89 -13.24
C PHE A 363 46.00 6.30 -14.56
N ARG A 364 46.20 7.09 -15.62
CA ARG A 364 46.68 6.64 -16.94
C ARG A 364 45.82 5.54 -17.62
N GLU A 365 44.57 5.42 -17.18
CA GLU A 365 43.59 4.46 -17.71
C GLU A 365 42.67 5.14 -18.74
N LYS A 366 42.17 4.37 -19.72
CA LYS A 366 41.18 4.90 -20.67
C LYS A 366 39.89 5.22 -19.90
N PRO A 367 39.18 6.33 -20.20
CA PRO A 367 37.98 6.76 -19.47
C PRO A 367 36.73 5.94 -19.86
N ILE A 368 36.86 4.61 -19.85
CA ILE A 368 35.81 3.66 -20.21
C ILE A 368 35.42 2.91 -18.95
N ILE A 369 34.22 3.20 -18.43
CA ILE A 369 33.67 2.47 -17.29
C ILE A 369 32.72 1.41 -17.83
N ARG A 370 33.01 0.15 -17.52
CA ARG A 370 32.09 -0.98 -17.77
C ARG A 370 31.18 -1.14 -16.57
N PHE A 371 29.90 -0.82 -16.72
CA PHE A 371 28.92 -1.11 -15.69
C PHE A 371 27.61 -1.59 -16.31
N LYS A 372 26.91 -2.47 -15.59
CA LYS A 372 25.56 -2.91 -15.96
C LYS A 372 24.56 -1.79 -15.60
N PRO A 373 23.77 -1.26 -16.56
CA PRO A 373 22.85 -0.15 -16.30
C PRO A 373 21.88 -0.39 -15.13
N PHE A 374 21.48 -1.64 -14.91
CA PHE A 374 20.64 -2.03 -13.78
C PHE A 374 21.19 -1.67 -12.39
N LEU A 375 22.51 -1.59 -12.21
CA LEU A 375 23.10 -1.13 -10.94
C LEU A 375 22.73 0.33 -10.62
N PHE A 376 22.60 1.16 -11.63
CA PHE A 376 22.13 2.54 -11.44
C PHE A 376 20.63 2.55 -11.09
N HIS A 377 19.84 1.78 -11.83
CA HIS A 377 18.40 1.63 -11.55
C HIS A 377 18.13 1.06 -10.15
N SER A 378 18.96 0.15 -9.65
CA SER A 378 18.84 -0.46 -8.33
C SER A 378 19.06 0.56 -7.20
N VAL A 379 20.02 1.47 -7.35
CA VAL A 379 20.25 2.58 -6.41
C VAL A 379 19.05 3.53 -6.39
N VAL A 380 18.51 3.89 -7.56
CA VAL A 380 17.33 4.77 -7.64
C VAL A 380 16.12 4.13 -6.95
N MET A 381 15.89 2.83 -7.18
CA MET A 381 14.83 2.09 -6.49
C MET A 381 15.06 1.99 -4.98
N ALA A 382 16.30 1.75 -4.52
CA ALA A 382 16.64 1.70 -3.10
C ALA A 382 16.45 3.07 -2.40
N LEU A 383 16.79 4.17 -3.08
CA LEU A 383 16.56 5.53 -2.60
C LEU A 383 15.06 5.82 -2.47
N PHE A 384 14.27 5.48 -3.48
CA PHE A 384 12.82 5.65 -3.39
C PHE A 384 12.21 4.81 -2.26
N ALA A 385 12.61 3.54 -2.17
CA ALA A 385 12.11 2.61 -1.16
C ALA A 385 12.41 3.08 0.27
N SER A 386 13.58 3.69 0.50
CA SER A 386 13.97 4.16 1.83
C SER A 386 13.46 5.56 2.18
N LEU A 387 13.42 6.48 1.22
CA LEU A 387 13.01 7.86 1.48
C LEU A 387 11.49 8.03 1.42
N ILE A 388 10.86 7.53 0.36
CA ILE A 388 9.46 7.77 0.06
C ILE A 388 8.58 6.59 0.50
N GLY A 389 9.08 5.35 0.36
CA GLY A 389 8.38 4.13 0.77
C GLY A 389 7.75 4.18 2.18
N PRO A 390 8.46 4.64 3.24
CA PRO A 390 7.91 4.68 4.60
C PRO A 390 6.70 5.60 4.77
N PHE A 391 6.48 6.56 3.87
CA PHE A 391 5.30 7.43 3.88
C PHE A 391 4.00 6.69 3.57
N GLY A 392 4.05 5.59 2.81
CA GLY A 392 2.89 4.69 2.65
C GLY A 392 2.42 4.13 3.99
N GLY A 393 3.36 3.64 4.81
CA GLY A 393 3.06 3.17 6.17
C GLY A 393 2.63 4.27 7.14
N PHE A 394 3.12 5.50 6.97
CA PHE A 394 2.62 6.65 7.75
C PHE A 394 1.18 7.00 7.38
N PHE A 395 0.85 6.99 6.08
CA PHE A 395 -0.51 7.22 5.60
C PHE A 395 -1.49 6.18 6.15
N ALA A 396 -1.15 4.90 6.02
CA ALA A 396 -1.95 3.80 6.57
C ALA A 396 -2.10 3.90 8.09
N SER A 397 -1.02 4.25 8.80
CA SER A 397 -1.09 4.52 10.24
C SER A 397 -2.04 5.68 10.57
N GLY A 398 -2.01 6.77 9.80
CA GLY A 398 -2.91 7.92 9.96
C GLY A 398 -4.37 7.54 9.78
N PHE A 399 -4.66 6.77 8.73
CA PHE A 399 -5.98 6.20 8.48
C PHE A 399 -6.48 5.38 9.68
N LYS A 400 -5.64 4.46 10.20
CA LYS A 400 -6.01 3.65 11.38
C LYS A 400 -6.32 4.51 12.61
N ARG A 401 -5.52 5.55 12.86
CA ARG A 401 -5.77 6.48 13.99
C ARG A 401 -7.05 7.28 13.82
N ALA A 402 -7.41 7.68 12.60
CA ALA A 402 -8.67 8.39 12.32
C ALA A 402 -9.89 7.56 12.72
N PHE A 403 -9.87 6.25 12.48
CA PHE A 403 -10.95 5.32 12.87
C PHE A 403 -10.80 4.74 14.27
N LYS A 404 -9.78 5.16 15.04
CA LYS A 404 -9.44 4.64 16.38
C LYS A 404 -9.21 3.12 16.39
N ILE A 405 -8.69 2.60 15.27
CA ILE A 405 -8.27 1.20 15.10
C ILE A 405 -6.74 1.11 15.20
N LYS A 406 -6.22 -0.08 15.51
CA LYS A 406 -4.77 -0.31 15.63
C LYS A 406 -4.21 -1.03 14.40
N ASP A 407 -4.95 -2.02 13.91
CA ASP A 407 -4.60 -2.93 12.82
C ASP A 407 -5.81 -3.04 11.86
N PHE A 408 -5.57 -3.32 10.57
CA PHE A 408 -6.64 -3.49 9.58
C PHE A 408 -7.34 -4.86 9.71
N GLY A 409 -6.67 -5.85 10.31
CA GLY A 409 -7.17 -7.21 10.46
C GLY A 409 -6.36 -8.03 11.46
N ASP A 410 -6.73 -9.29 11.65
CA ASP A 410 -6.03 -10.26 12.52
C ASP A 410 -5.66 -11.56 11.78
N ILE A 411 -5.40 -11.48 10.46
CA ILE A 411 -5.14 -12.68 9.65
C ILE A 411 -3.94 -13.46 10.17
N ILE A 412 -2.88 -12.77 10.61
CA ILE A 412 -1.73 -13.40 11.25
C ILE A 412 -1.81 -13.12 12.75
N PRO A 413 -2.05 -14.15 13.59
CA PRO A 413 -2.23 -13.96 15.03
C PRO A 413 -0.99 -13.28 15.63
N GLY A 414 -1.21 -12.13 16.29
CA GLY A 414 -0.13 -11.33 16.89
C GLY A 414 0.65 -10.43 15.92
N HIS A 415 0.31 -10.39 14.63
CA HIS A 415 1.07 -9.67 13.58
C HIS A 415 0.24 -8.66 12.76
N GLY A 416 -1.05 -8.48 13.06
CA GLY A 416 -1.93 -7.50 12.39
C GLY A 416 -2.53 -8.01 11.08
N GLY A 417 -3.06 -7.08 10.28
CA GLY A 417 -3.73 -7.37 9.01
C GLY A 417 -2.75 -7.57 7.86
N LEU A 418 -3.25 -8.10 6.74
CA LEU A 418 -2.47 -8.21 5.51
C LEU A 418 -2.16 -6.82 4.94
N MET A 419 -3.14 -5.91 4.96
CA MET A 419 -2.95 -4.53 4.50
C MET A 419 -1.86 -3.78 5.29
N ASP A 420 -1.69 -4.10 6.59
CA ASP A 420 -0.61 -3.54 7.43
C ASP A 420 0.81 -3.93 6.95
N ARG A 421 0.93 -4.93 6.06
CA ARG A 421 2.21 -5.41 5.53
C ARG A 421 2.50 -4.93 4.11
N PHE A 422 1.47 -4.49 3.40
CA PHE A 422 1.56 -4.08 2.01
C PHE A 422 1.33 -2.58 1.80
N ASP A 423 1.06 -1.80 2.83
CA ASP A 423 0.84 -0.35 2.77
C ASP A 423 2.01 0.42 2.12
N CYS A 424 3.26 0.12 2.48
CA CYS A 424 4.45 0.67 1.83
C CYS A 424 4.68 0.12 0.41
N GLN A 425 4.22 -1.11 0.14
CA GLN A 425 4.43 -1.80 -1.14
C GLN A 425 3.55 -1.24 -2.25
N LEU A 426 2.37 -0.72 -1.92
CA LEU A 426 1.48 -0.07 -2.88
C LEU A 426 2.20 1.09 -3.59
N LEU A 427 2.83 1.99 -2.83
CA LEU A 427 3.57 3.13 -3.40
C LEU A 427 4.81 2.69 -4.18
N MET A 428 5.46 1.60 -3.78
CA MET A 428 6.61 1.06 -4.50
C MET A 428 6.22 0.47 -5.86
N GLY A 429 5.10 -0.27 -5.92
CA GLY A 429 4.61 -0.89 -7.16
C GLY A 429 4.33 0.13 -8.27
N THR A 430 3.66 1.22 -7.91
CA THR A 430 3.41 2.38 -8.81
C THR A 430 4.69 3.02 -9.28
N PHE A 431 5.61 3.32 -8.37
CA PHE A 431 6.88 3.95 -8.71
C PHE A 431 7.67 3.12 -9.73
N VAL A 432 7.78 1.81 -9.50
CA VAL A 432 8.51 0.93 -10.40
C VAL A 432 7.88 0.91 -11.80
N ASN A 433 6.55 0.92 -11.88
CA ASN A 433 5.86 0.94 -13.17
C ASN A 433 6.13 2.22 -13.96
N VAL A 434 6.01 3.37 -13.30
CA VAL A 434 6.32 4.68 -13.89
C VAL A 434 7.79 4.76 -14.29
N TYR A 435 8.69 4.25 -13.44
CA TYR A 435 10.12 4.24 -13.70
C TYR A 435 10.48 3.38 -14.93
N ILE A 436 9.94 2.16 -15.01
CA ILE A 436 10.15 1.28 -16.15
C ILE A 436 9.62 1.93 -17.43
N SER A 437 8.40 2.45 -17.39
CA SER A 437 7.76 3.06 -18.56
C SER A 437 8.50 4.32 -19.06
N SER A 438 9.18 5.04 -18.16
CA SER A 438 9.87 6.29 -18.50
C SER A 438 11.32 6.08 -18.94
N PHE A 439 12.05 5.16 -18.31
CA PHE A 439 13.52 5.06 -18.49
C PHE A 439 14.00 3.75 -19.11
N ILE A 440 13.21 2.69 -19.07
CA ILE A 440 13.67 1.33 -19.43
C ILE A 440 12.92 0.77 -20.63
N ARG A 441 11.62 1.04 -20.75
CA ARG A 441 10.76 0.45 -21.76
C ARG A 441 11.20 0.91 -23.15
N SER A 442 11.81 -0.01 -23.90
CA SER A 442 12.09 0.13 -25.33
C SER A 442 10.95 -0.52 -26.13
N PRO A 443 10.54 0.05 -27.27
CA PRO A 443 9.65 -0.66 -28.20
C PRO A 443 10.29 -1.99 -28.63
N ASN A 444 9.54 -3.08 -28.53
CA ASN A 444 9.96 -4.41 -28.98
C ASN A 444 9.66 -4.52 -30.50
N PRO A 445 10.68 -4.64 -31.37
CA PRO A 445 10.48 -4.73 -32.81
C PRO A 445 9.56 -5.88 -33.22
N HIS A 446 9.64 -7.03 -32.53
CA HIS A 446 8.77 -8.17 -32.79
C HIS A 446 7.30 -7.86 -32.51
N LYS A 447 7.01 -7.10 -31.44
CA LYS A 447 5.65 -6.68 -31.11
C LYS A 447 5.10 -5.72 -32.17
N ILE A 448 5.93 -4.80 -32.67
CA ILE A 448 5.55 -3.90 -33.76
C ILE A 448 5.24 -4.70 -35.03
N VAL A 449 6.10 -5.65 -35.41
CA VAL A 449 5.85 -6.52 -36.56
C VAL A 449 4.57 -7.33 -36.38
N GLN A 450 4.33 -7.91 -35.20
CA GLN A 450 3.08 -8.62 -34.91
C GLN A 450 1.84 -7.71 -35.02
N GLN A 451 1.93 -6.46 -34.55
CA GLN A 451 0.85 -5.49 -34.69
C GLN A 451 0.59 -5.13 -36.16
N ILE A 452 1.65 -5.00 -36.97
CA ILE A 452 1.52 -4.79 -38.41
C ILE A 452 0.82 -6.00 -39.05
N LEU A 453 1.17 -7.21 -38.66
CA LEU A 453 0.51 -8.44 -39.14
C LEU A 453 -0.96 -8.56 -38.73
N TRP A 454 -1.46 -7.72 -37.81
CA TRP A 454 -2.89 -7.66 -37.48
C TRP A 454 -3.70 -6.77 -38.43
N LEU A 455 -3.03 -5.94 -39.24
CA LEU A 455 -3.68 -5.09 -40.24
C LEU A 455 -4.15 -5.91 -41.44
N SER A 456 -5.03 -5.33 -42.26
CA SER A 456 -5.42 -5.94 -43.54
C SER A 456 -4.22 -5.99 -44.51
N ASN A 457 -4.26 -6.88 -45.50
CA ASN A 457 -3.15 -7.06 -46.45
C ASN A 457 -2.76 -5.75 -47.16
N ASP A 458 -3.75 -4.91 -47.49
CA ASP A 458 -3.52 -3.61 -48.15
C ASP A 458 -2.83 -2.62 -47.22
N GLU A 459 -3.25 -2.57 -45.95
CA GLU A 459 -2.63 -1.74 -44.91
C GLU A 459 -1.21 -2.21 -44.57
N GLN A 460 -0.95 -3.52 -44.55
CA GLN A 460 0.38 -4.07 -44.36
C GLN A 460 1.36 -3.60 -45.46
N LEU A 461 0.92 -3.64 -46.72
CA LEU A 461 1.70 -3.14 -47.85
C LEU A 461 1.92 -1.62 -47.77
N ALA A 462 0.89 -0.87 -47.35
CA ALA A 462 1.01 0.58 -47.14
C ALA A 462 2.05 0.92 -46.06
N VAL A 463 2.04 0.23 -44.93
CA VAL A 463 3.03 0.40 -43.85
C VAL A 463 4.43 0.06 -44.34
N TYR A 464 4.59 -1.04 -45.08
CA TYR A 464 5.88 -1.43 -45.64
C TYR A 464 6.44 -0.37 -46.60
N ASN A 465 5.61 0.12 -47.53
CA ASN A 465 6.02 1.14 -48.49
C ASN A 465 6.38 2.46 -47.80
N SER A 466 5.59 2.90 -46.82
CA SER A 466 5.87 4.11 -46.04
C SER A 466 7.16 4.00 -45.23
N LEU A 467 7.39 2.85 -44.58
CA LEU A 467 8.64 2.58 -43.87
C LEU A 467 9.84 2.60 -44.82
N ARG A 468 9.71 1.98 -46.00
CA ARG A 468 10.75 1.98 -47.03
C ARG A 468 11.09 3.40 -47.50
N GLU A 469 10.08 4.23 -47.80
CA GLU A 469 10.28 5.62 -48.22
C GLU A 469 10.99 6.45 -47.13
N GLN A 470 10.60 6.28 -45.87
CA GLN A 470 11.27 6.98 -44.76
C GLN A 470 12.72 6.53 -44.57
N LEU A 471 12.99 5.23 -44.73
CA LEU A 471 14.35 4.69 -44.62
C LEU A 471 15.25 5.23 -45.75
N ILE A 472 14.74 5.32 -46.97
CA ILE A 472 15.43 5.94 -48.11
C ILE A 472 15.66 7.44 -47.84
N ALA A 473 14.64 8.18 -47.38
CA ALA A 473 14.77 9.59 -47.05
C ALA A 473 15.78 9.86 -45.92
N SER A 474 15.94 8.92 -44.99
CA SER A 474 16.93 8.98 -43.90
C SER A 474 18.33 8.50 -44.28
N GLY A 475 18.52 7.96 -45.50
CA GLY A 475 19.81 7.44 -45.99
C GLY A 475 20.26 6.13 -45.33
N LEU A 476 19.33 5.37 -44.73
CA LEU A 476 19.62 4.07 -44.11
C LEU A 476 19.60 2.91 -45.13
N ILE A 477 18.86 3.05 -46.23
CA ILE A 477 18.73 2.07 -47.33
C ILE A 477 18.78 2.79 -48.67
#